data_AF-A0A7S2W7B0-F1
#
_entry.id   AF-A0A7S2W7B0-F1
#
_cell.length_a   1.000
_cell.length_b   1.000
_cell.length_c   1.000
_cell.angle_alpha   90.00
_cell.angle_beta   90.00
_cell.angle_gamma   90.00
#
_symmetry.space_group_name_H-M   'P 1'
#
loop_
_entity.id
_entity.type
_entity.pdbx_description
1 polymer ?
#
loop_
_entity_poly.entity_id
_entity_poly.type
_entity_poly.pdbx_seq_one_letter_code
_entity_poly.pdbx_strand_id
1 'polypeptide(L)'
;ARVVGAGVGEGEEWRNVEVTAYFTYSGNVTSKSHGISIGSRSNHNDYDDNPCNAHGYYLKYWAASREIGVQKEFYHNGSNVIYSGSRRGKTLVDFVPGSFIGVKFVIRDAYDGVQLDVYADYTEGRDGGDWNLITSFKDTNWKAVGYDDDYDFPCRYTYFKNPYNKASST
;
A
#
# COMPACT_ATOMS: atom_id res chain seq x y z
N ALA A 1 -7.48 -0.69 -8.37
CA ALA A 1 -7.83 -0.35 -6.99
C ALA A 1 -8.38 1.06 -7.01
N ARG A 2 -9.55 1.31 -6.42
CA ARG A 2 -10.04 2.69 -6.21
C ARG A 2 -9.39 3.20 -4.90
N VAL A 3 -9.46 4.48 -4.57
CA VAL A 3 -9.34 4.99 -3.18
C VAL A 3 -10.38 6.11 -3.06
N VAL A 4 -11.20 6.13 -2.01
CA VAL A 4 -12.21 7.19 -1.80
C VAL A 4 -11.83 7.96 -0.55
N GLY A 5 -11.14 9.09 -0.74
CA GLY A 5 -10.88 10.08 0.29
C GLY A 5 -11.97 11.16 0.29
N ALA A 6 -12.22 11.76 1.46
CA ALA A 6 -13.09 12.91 1.58
C ALA A 6 -12.46 14.12 0.88
N GLY A 7 -13.13 14.70 -0.13
CA GLY A 7 -12.77 16.02 -0.67
C GLY A 7 -12.83 16.24 -2.19
N VAL A 8 -13.22 15.26 -3.00
CA VAL A 8 -13.52 15.45 -4.43
C VAL A 8 -14.99 15.21 -4.67
N GLY A 9 -15.58 15.96 -5.62
CA GLY A 9 -17.01 15.96 -5.91
C GLY A 9 -17.58 14.56 -6.10
N GLU A 10 -18.87 14.42 -5.79
CA GLU A 10 -19.61 13.16 -5.93
C GLU A 10 -19.32 12.48 -7.29
N GLY A 11 -18.63 11.34 -7.24
CA GLY A 11 -18.32 10.52 -8.42
C GLY A 11 -16.89 10.55 -8.94
N GLU A 12 -15.98 11.37 -8.40
CA GLU A 12 -14.57 11.34 -8.79
C GLU A 12 -13.73 10.42 -7.89
N GLU A 13 -13.15 9.38 -8.50
CA GLU A 13 -12.21 8.45 -7.85
C GLU A 13 -10.83 9.08 -7.70
N TRP A 14 -10.20 8.98 -6.52
CA TRP A 14 -8.82 9.44 -6.36
C TRP A 14 -7.87 8.48 -7.05
N ARG A 15 -7.03 9.04 -7.93
CA ARG A 15 -6.05 8.30 -8.74
C ARG A 15 -4.65 8.28 -8.13
N ASN A 16 -4.27 9.41 -7.53
CA ASN A 16 -2.95 9.62 -6.96
C ASN A 16 -3.09 10.01 -5.49
N VAL A 17 -2.38 9.32 -4.60
CA VAL A 17 -2.39 9.56 -3.17
C VAL A 17 -0.97 9.66 -2.67
N GLU A 18 -0.69 10.68 -1.87
CA GLU A 18 0.54 10.77 -1.07
C GLU A 18 0.15 10.80 0.40
N VAL A 19 0.76 9.91 1.19
CA VAL A 19 0.68 9.96 2.65
C VAL A 19 2.07 10.20 3.19
N THR A 20 2.26 11.34 3.85
CA THR A 20 3.50 11.68 4.56
C THR A 20 3.23 11.63 6.06
N ALA A 21 4.03 10.84 6.78
CA ALA A 21 3.91 10.68 8.23
C ALA A 21 5.29 10.61 8.86
N TYR A 22 5.43 11.18 10.06
CA TYR A 22 6.60 10.99 10.90
C TYR A 22 6.23 10.10 12.06
N PHE A 23 7.13 9.17 12.39
CA PHE A 23 6.94 8.31 13.54
C PHE A 23 8.24 8.08 14.27
N THR A 24 8.10 7.70 15.53
CA THR A 24 9.20 7.22 16.35
C THR A 24 8.70 6.02 17.16
N TYR A 25 9.63 5.22 17.66
CA TYR A 25 9.32 4.28 18.72
C TYR A 25 10.47 4.28 19.73
N SER A 26 10.11 4.05 20.98
CA SER A 26 11.04 3.84 22.08
C SER A 26 10.73 2.51 22.78
N GLY A 27 11.71 1.97 23.48
CA GLY A 27 11.58 0.70 24.20
C GLY A 27 11.93 -0.55 23.39
N ASN A 28 11.80 -1.71 24.03
CA ASN A 28 12.23 -2.98 23.47
C ASN A 28 11.19 -3.54 22.49
N VAL A 29 11.63 -3.84 21.26
CA VAL A 29 10.81 -4.52 20.27
C VAL A 29 10.84 -6.02 20.55
N THR A 30 9.77 -6.55 21.14
CA THR A 30 9.68 -7.96 21.55
C THR A 30 8.88 -8.84 20.59
N SER A 31 8.08 -8.25 19.71
CA SER A 31 7.26 -8.97 18.73
C SER A 31 7.59 -8.58 17.29
N LYS A 32 7.57 -9.57 16.39
CA LYS A 32 7.67 -9.37 14.93
C LYS A 32 6.46 -8.61 14.35
N SER A 33 5.34 -8.53 15.08
CA SER A 33 4.16 -7.76 14.68
C SER A 33 4.24 -6.28 15.06
N HIS A 34 5.18 -5.88 15.93
CA HIS A 34 5.35 -4.47 16.28
C HIS A 34 5.86 -3.67 15.09
N GLY A 35 5.30 -2.48 14.92
CA GLY A 35 5.61 -1.63 13.79
C GLY A 35 4.47 -0.70 13.44
N ILE A 36 4.49 -0.19 12.21
CA ILE A 36 3.53 0.81 11.72
C ILE A 36 2.89 0.33 10.43
N SER A 37 1.61 0.64 10.28
CA SER A 37 0.85 0.41 9.07
C SER A 37 0.22 1.72 8.62
N ILE A 38 0.49 2.13 7.39
CA ILE A 38 -0.15 3.29 6.75
C ILE A 38 -0.97 2.74 5.59
N GLY A 39 -2.29 2.84 5.68
CA GLY A 39 -3.22 2.32 4.68
C GLY A 39 -3.82 3.43 3.82
N SER A 40 -3.96 3.17 2.53
CA SER A 40 -4.79 3.94 1.60
C SER A 40 -5.83 3.00 1.00
N ARG A 41 -7.12 3.32 1.12
CA ARG A 41 -8.23 2.38 0.88
C ARG A 41 -9.36 3.01 0.05
N SER A 42 -9.93 2.28 -0.90
CA SER A 42 -11.25 2.62 -1.47
C SER A 42 -12.36 1.86 -0.83
N ASN A 43 -13.53 2.50 -0.83
CA ASN A 43 -14.82 1.83 -0.68
C ASN A 43 -14.84 0.90 0.55
N HIS A 44 -13.97 1.17 1.52
CA HIS A 44 -13.76 0.34 2.69
C HIS A 44 -14.86 0.63 3.72
N ASN A 45 -15.70 1.63 3.48
CA ASN A 45 -16.94 1.83 4.21
C ASN A 45 -18.05 0.86 3.76
N ASP A 46 -17.88 0.16 2.64
CA ASP A 46 -18.87 -0.71 2.00
C ASP A 46 -18.43 -2.18 2.02
N TYR A 47 -17.48 -2.55 2.89
CA TYR A 47 -16.89 -3.89 2.84
C TYR A 47 -17.88 -4.99 3.26
N ASP A 48 -18.86 -4.68 4.10
CA ASP A 48 -19.84 -5.69 4.54
C ASP A 48 -20.80 -6.07 3.39
N ASP A 49 -21.18 -5.09 2.56
CA ASP A 49 -22.08 -5.30 1.43
C ASP A 49 -21.34 -5.71 0.16
N ASN A 50 -20.11 -5.21 -0.04
CA ASN A 50 -19.25 -5.56 -1.18
C ASN A 50 -17.79 -5.82 -0.74
N PRO A 51 -17.52 -7.00 -0.16
CA PRO A 51 -16.19 -7.34 0.35
C PRO A 51 -15.03 -7.23 -0.65
N CYS A 52 -15.32 -7.43 -1.93
CA CYS A 52 -14.36 -7.38 -3.03
C CYS A 52 -14.02 -5.95 -3.49
N ASN A 53 -14.72 -4.94 -2.97
CA ASN A 53 -14.46 -3.54 -3.30
C ASN A 53 -13.52 -2.86 -2.30
N ALA A 54 -13.19 -3.53 -1.20
CA ALA A 54 -12.33 -3.05 -0.11
C ALA A 54 -10.83 -3.02 -0.48
N HIS A 55 -10.50 -2.51 -1.67
CA HIS A 55 -9.14 -2.45 -2.14
C HIS A 55 -8.31 -1.44 -1.37
N GLY A 56 -7.11 -1.85 -0.97
CA GLY A 56 -6.18 -0.93 -0.33
C GLY A 56 -4.72 -1.32 -0.52
N TYR A 57 -3.85 -0.34 -0.35
CA TYR A 57 -2.42 -0.55 -0.23
C TYR A 57 -1.95 -0.10 1.14
N TYR A 58 -1.05 -0.88 1.70
CA TYR A 58 -0.53 -0.68 3.04
C TYR A 58 0.97 -0.63 3.00
N LEU A 59 1.54 0.50 3.37
CA LEU A 59 2.91 0.53 3.81
C LEU A 59 2.99 -0.13 5.19
N LYS A 60 3.98 -1.00 5.34
CA LYS A 60 4.28 -1.71 6.59
C LYS A 60 5.72 -1.43 6.97
N TYR A 61 5.95 -0.98 8.19
CA TYR A 61 7.25 -1.00 8.84
C TYR A 61 7.23 -2.09 9.91
N TRP A 62 8.21 -3.00 9.89
CA TRP A 62 8.37 -4.03 10.92
C TRP A 62 9.52 -3.63 11.84
N ALA A 63 9.21 -3.24 13.08
CA ALA A 63 10.21 -2.69 14.00
C ALA A 63 11.32 -3.68 14.36
N ALA A 64 11.00 -4.98 14.40
CA ALA A 64 11.96 -6.02 14.80
C ALA A 64 13.05 -6.25 13.75
N SER A 65 12.68 -6.25 12.47
CA SER A 65 13.63 -6.41 11.36
C SER A 65 14.07 -5.08 10.75
N ARG A 66 13.44 -3.97 11.15
CA ARG A 66 13.59 -2.62 10.60
C ARG A 66 13.30 -2.55 9.09
N GLU A 67 12.60 -3.53 8.55
CA GLU A 67 12.21 -3.56 7.14
C GLU A 67 10.98 -2.69 6.91
N ILE A 68 10.94 -2.04 5.75
CA ILE A 68 9.75 -1.37 5.23
C ILE A 68 9.30 -2.07 3.96
N GLY A 69 8.00 -2.15 3.73
CA GLY A 69 7.44 -2.83 2.57
C GLY A 69 5.98 -2.49 2.35
N VAL A 70 5.36 -3.20 1.41
CA VAL A 70 3.98 -2.93 1.01
C VAL A 70 3.15 -4.22 0.96
N GLN A 71 1.87 -4.12 1.31
CA GLN A 71 0.84 -5.14 1.14
C GLN A 71 -0.36 -4.57 0.40
N LYS A 72 -1.02 -5.40 -0.40
CA LYS A 72 -2.31 -5.10 -1.03
C LYS A 72 -3.40 -5.84 -0.27
N GLU A 73 -4.50 -5.17 0.01
CA GLU A 73 -5.75 -5.79 0.45
C GLU A 73 -6.64 -6.03 -0.77
N PHE A 74 -7.16 -7.25 -0.83
CA PHE A 74 -8.03 -7.69 -1.90
C PHE A 74 -9.46 -7.90 -1.41
N TYR A 75 -9.70 -8.20 -0.14
CA TYR A 75 -11.02 -8.56 0.33
C TYR A 75 -11.13 -8.22 1.80
N HIS A 76 -12.30 -7.75 2.22
CA HIS A 76 -12.59 -7.51 3.63
C HIS A 76 -14.05 -7.85 3.93
N ASN A 77 -14.29 -8.71 4.92
CA ASN A 77 -15.63 -8.99 5.44
C ASN A 77 -15.51 -9.26 6.95
N GLY A 78 -15.93 -8.30 7.76
CA GLY A 78 -15.73 -8.33 9.21
C GLY A 78 -14.27 -8.60 9.60
N SER A 79 -14.00 -9.73 10.27
CA SER A 79 -12.65 -10.11 10.67
C SER A 79 -11.86 -10.87 9.59
N ASN A 80 -12.51 -11.25 8.48
CA ASN A 80 -11.86 -11.95 7.39
C ASN A 80 -11.30 -10.96 6.38
N VAL A 81 -9.97 -10.88 6.29
CA VAL A 81 -9.29 -9.96 5.37
C VAL A 81 -8.24 -10.72 4.58
N ILE A 82 -8.29 -10.58 3.24
CA ILE A 82 -7.34 -11.25 2.35
C ILE A 82 -6.35 -10.23 1.79
N TYR A 83 -5.07 -10.49 2.02
CA TYR A 83 -3.97 -9.65 1.57
C TYR A 83 -3.07 -10.36 0.58
N SER A 84 -2.25 -9.60 -0.12
CA SER A 84 -1.04 -10.11 -0.75
C SER A 84 0.01 -10.50 0.29
N GLY A 85 0.98 -11.29 -0.16
CA GLY A 85 2.24 -11.42 0.57
C GLY A 85 2.85 -10.03 0.79
N SER A 86 3.51 -9.84 1.93
CA SER A 86 4.30 -8.62 2.16
C SER A 86 5.44 -8.57 1.15
N ARG A 87 5.43 -7.55 0.28
CA ARG A 87 6.60 -7.22 -0.53
C ARG A 87 7.51 -6.36 0.33
N ARG A 88 8.47 -7.02 1.00
CA ARG A 88 9.47 -6.34 1.82
C ARG A 88 10.46 -5.63 0.91
N GLY A 89 10.67 -4.35 1.18
CA GLY A 89 11.68 -3.52 0.55
C GLY A 89 12.97 -3.55 1.36
N LYS A 90 13.65 -2.41 1.46
CA LYS A 90 14.90 -2.29 2.20
C LYS A 90 14.69 -2.17 3.71
N THR A 91 15.74 -2.49 4.44
CA THR A 91 15.87 -2.15 5.86
C THR A 91 16.20 -0.68 6.02
N LEU A 92 15.53 0.01 6.94
CA LEU A 92 15.81 1.40 7.32
C LEU A 92 17.00 1.45 8.29
N VAL A 93 18.21 1.21 7.76
CA VAL A 93 19.43 1.02 8.55
C VAL A 93 19.86 2.27 9.33
N ASP A 94 19.47 3.45 8.86
CA ASP A 94 19.81 4.72 9.50
C ASP A 94 18.76 5.17 10.54
N PHE A 95 17.66 4.42 10.68
CA PHE A 95 16.62 4.77 11.65
C PHE A 95 17.02 4.43 13.08
N VAL A 96 17.35 5.44 13.88
CA VAL A 96 17.69 5.25 15.29
C VAL A 96 16.42 5.29 16.17
N PRO A 97 16.14 4.26 16.99
CA PRO A 97 15.03 4.31 17.94
C PRO A 97 15.13 5.53 18.87
N GLY A 98 14.01 6.21 19.11
CA GLY A 98 13.95 7.47 19.85
C GLY A 98 14.09 8.73 18.99
N SER A 99 14.62 8.64 17.76
CA SER A 99 14.51 9.71 16.77
C SER A 99 13.22 9.58 15.96
N PHE A 100 12.79 10.65 15.32
CA PHE A 100 11.73 10.56 14.32
C PHE A 100 12.29 10.09 12.98
N ILE A 101 11.49 9.32 12.25
CA ILE A 101 11.72 9.05 10.83
C ILE A 101 10.48 9.50 10.06
N GLY A 102 10.71 10.28 9.00
CA GLY A 102 9.70 10.60 8.02
C GLY A 102 9.55 9.45 7.05
N VAL A 103 8.32 9.06 6.76
CA VAL A 103 7.98 8.13 5.69
C VAL A 103 6.94 8.75 4.79
N LYS A 104 7.15 8.64 3.49
CA LYS A 104 6.24 9.10 2.46
C LYS A 104 5.86 7.93 1.57
N PHE A 105 4.57 7.64 1.51
CA PHE A 105 4.00 6.60 0.68
C PHE A 105 3.20 7.21 -0.46
N VAL A 106 3.72 7.07 -1.68
CA VAL A 106 3.14 7.65 -2.89
C VAL A 106 2.55 6.53 -3.73
N ILE A 107 1.26 6.61 -4.01
CA ILE A 107 0.48 5.67 -4.81
C ILE A 107 -0.02 6.42 -6.03
N ARG A 108 0.33 5.96 -7.23
CA ARG A 108 0.00 6.64 -8.48
C ARG A 108 -0.49 5.67 -9.52
N ASP A 109 -1.48 6.09 -10.30
CA ASP A 109 -1.84 5.39 -11.52
C ASP A 109 -0.65 5.38 -12.48
N ALA A 110 -0.38 4.24 -13.09
CA ALA A 110 0.60 4.04 -14.15
C ALA A 110 -0.06 3.41 -15.37
N TYR A 111 0.58 3.51 -16.54
CA TYR A 111 0.01 3.04 -17.82
C TYR A 111 -0.47 1.57 -17.79
N ASP A 112 0.22 0.72 -17.04
CA ASP A 112 0.04 -0.74 -16.95
C ASP A 112 -0.13 -1.24 -15.51
N GLY A 113 -0.56 -0.39 -14.57
CA GLY A 113 -0.82 -0.79 -13.19
C GLY A 113 -0.83 0.37 -12.20
N VAL A 114 -0.51 0.07 -10.94
CA VAL A 114 -0.35 1.08 -9.88
C VAL A 114 1.11 1.12 -9.42
N GLN A 115 1.68 2.31 -9.39
CA GLN A 115 3.03 2.58 -8.91
C GLN A 115 2.99 2.94 -7.42
N LEU A 116 3.85 2.31 -6.63
CA LEU A 116 3.90 2.38 -5.17
C LEU A 116 5.33 2.73 -4.76
N ASP A 117 5.59 4.01 -4.49
CA ASP A 117 6.91 4.49 -4.09
C ASP A 117 6.93 4.81 -2.59
N VAL A 118 7.98 4.36 -1.92
CA VAL A 118 8.20 4.59 -0.49
C VAL A 118 9.49 5.35 -0.31
N TYR A 119 9.40 6.52 0.30
CA TYR A 119 10.54 7.36 0.66
C TYR A 119 10.69 7.40 2.17
N ALA A 120 11.91 7.63 2.64
CA ALA A 120 12.19 7.95 4.02
C ALA A 120 13.05 9.20 4.16
N ASP A 121 12.84 9.91 5.25
CA ASP A 121 13.61 11.05 5.69
C ASP A 121 14.15 10.79 7.10
N TYR A 122 15.48 10.85 7.25
CA TYR A 122 16.17 10.65 8.52
C TYR A 122 16.57 11.97 9.20
N THR A 123 16.20 13.11 8.64
CA THR A 123 16.55 14.45 9.16
C THR A 123 15.53 15.01 10.14
N GLU A 124 14.50 14.22 10.48
CA GLU A 124 13.37 14.62 11.32
C GLU A 124 12.59 15.81 10.73
N GLY A 125 12.54 15.91 9.39
CA GLY A 125 11.83 16.95 8.66
C GLY A 125 12.54 18.30 8.59
N ARG A 126 13.82 18.35 8.99
CA ARG A 126 14.63 19.57 8.91
C ARG A 126 14.71 20.06 7.46
N ASP A 127 14.45 21.34 7.26
CA ASP A 127 14.47 22.01 5.94
C ASP A 127 13.55 21.34 4.89
N GLY A 128 12.47 20.68 5.33
CA GLY A 128 11.52 19.97 4.46
C GLY A 128 11.80 18.47 4.30
N GLY A 129 12.89 17.97 4.91
CA GLY A 129 13.30 16.57 4.89
C GLY A 129 14.17 16.22 3.69
N ASP A 130 15.11 15.30 3.89
CA ASP A 130 15.92 14.70 2.81
C ASP A 130 15.29 13.37 2.38
N TRP A 131 14.29 13.47 1.50
CA TRP A 131 13.47 12.34 1.08
C TRP A 131 14.19 11.41 0.11
N ASN A 132 14.64 10.27 0.63
CA ASN A 132 15.34 9.26 -0.13
C ASN A 132 14.39 8.13 -0.55
N LEU A 133 14.39 7.75 -1.83
CA LEU A 133 13.60 6.61 -2.30
C LEU A 133 14.16 5.30 -1.72
N ILE A 134 13.35 4.63 -0.90
CA ILE A 134 13.73 3.39 -0.22
C ILE A 134 13.37 2.16 -1.04
N THR A 135 12.14 2.14 -1.55
CA THR A 135 11.65 1.05 -2.39
C THR A 135 10.54 1.54 -3.31
N SER A 136 10.36 0.82 -4.39
CA SER A 136 9.42 1.14 -5.46
C SER A 136 8.85 -0.18 -5.96
N PHE A 137 7.52 -0.29 -5.98
CA PHE A 137 6.82 -1.47 -6.45
C PHE A 137 5.77 -1.11 -7.48
N LYS A 138 5.51 -2.05 -8.38
CA LYS A 138 4.43 -1.96 -9.34
C LYS A 138 3.43 -3.08 -9.13
N ASP A 139 2.16 -2.73 -9.01
CA ASP A 139 1.06 -3.67 -8.98
C ASP A 139 0.51 -3.88 -10.39
N THR A 140 1.01 -4.94 -11.03
CA THR A 140 0.50 -5.45 -12.31
C THR A 140 -0.21 -6.80 -12.16
N ASN A 141 0.16 -7.61 -11.18
CA ASN A 141 -0.33 -8.98 -10.99
C ASN A 141 -0.14 -9.53 -9.56
N TRP A 142 -0.35 -8.71 -8.53
CA TRP A 142 -0.13 -9.19 -7.16
C TRP A 142 -1.12 -10.30 -6.81
N LYS A 143 -0.64 -11.35 -6.11
CA LYS A 143 -1.46 -12.50 -5.72
C LYS A 143 -1.87 -12.41 -4.26
N ALA A 144 -3.09 -12.87 -3.96
CA ALA A 144 -3.55 -13.10 -2.60
C ALA A 144 -2.79 -14.27 -1.98
N VAL A 145 -2.43 -14.17 -0.70
CA VAL A 145 -1.80 -15.30 0.02
C VAL A 145 -2.81 -16.42 0.20
N GLY A 146 -2.40 -17.64 -0.08
CA GLY A 146 -3.25 -18.84 0.10
C GLY A 146 -4.20 -19.11 -1.06
N TYR A 147 -4.11 -18.34 -2.15
CA TYR A 147 -4.92 -18.53 -3.36
C TYR A 147 -3.99 -18.56 -4.59
N ASP A 148 -3.64 -19.78 -5.02
CA ASP A 148 -2.73 -20.00 -6.14
C ASP A 148 -3.44 -20.03 -7.50
N ASP A 149 -4.75 -20.34 -7.50
CA ASP A 149 -5.63 -20.25 -8.66
C ASP A 149 -6.71 -19.15 -8.51
N ASP A 150 -7.15 -18.60 -9.64
CA ASP A 150 -8.17 -17.54 -9.68
C ASP A 150 -9.60 -18.08 -9.42
N TYR A 151 -9.77 -19.40 -9.25
CA TYR A 151 -11.08 -20.05 -9.10
C TYR A 151 -11.52 -20.18 -7.64
N ASP A 152 -10.57 -20.28 -6.71
CA ASP A 152 -10.83 -20.39 -5.27
C ASP A 152 -10.88 -19.02 -4.57
N PHE A 153 -10.36 -17.97 -5.24
CA PHE A 153 -10.37 -16.62 -4.69
C PHE A 153 -11.76 -15.96 -4.84
N PRO A 154 -12.38 -15.45 -3.75
CA PRO A 154 -13.78 -15.02 -3.75
C PRO A 154 -14.09 -13.81 -4.64
N CYS A 155 -13.06 -13.10 -5.11
CA CYS A 155 -13.24 -11.91 -5.94
C CYS A 155 -12.67 -12.13 -7.34
N ARG A 156 -13.51 -11.88 -8.35
CA ARG A 156 -13.07 -11.89 -9.75
C ARG A 156 -12.52 -10.52 -10.11
N TYR A 157 -11.19 -10.40 -10.10
CA TYR A 157 -10.52 -9.22 -10.62
C TYR A 157 -10.16 -9.42 -12.08
N THR A 158 -10.74 -8.60 -12.95
CA THR A 158 -10.12 -8.34 -14.25
C THR A 158 -8.89 -7.47 -14.01
N TYR A 159 -7.74 -8.09 -13.75
CA TYR A 159 -6.47 -7.40 -13.99
C TYR A 159 -6.53 -6.90 -15.43
N PHE A 160 -6.54 -5.58 -15.61
CA PHE A 160 -6.92 -4.92 -16.86
C PHE A 160 -6.30 -5.62 -18.10
N LYS A 161 -7.16 -6.11 -19.01
CA LYS A 161 -6.79 -6.02 -20.43
C LYS A 161 -6.74 -4.53 -20.73
N ASN A 162 -5.54 -4.02 -20.97
CA ASN A 162 -5.21 -2.65 -21.32
C ASN A 162 -6.35 -1.93 -22.09
N PRO A 163 -6.96 -0.84 -21.55
CA PRO A 163 -7.96 -0.07 -22.26
C PRO A 163 -7.40 0.68 -23.49
N TYR A 164 -6.07 0.76 -23.66
CA TYR A 164 -5.41 1.29 -24.86
C TYR A 164 -5.22 0.25 -25.97
N ASN A 165 -5.49 -1.03 -25.72
CA ASN A 165 -5.57 -2.03 -26.79
C ASN A 165 -6.98 -2.00 -27.40
N LYS A 166 -7.36 -0.88 -28.05
CA LYS A 166 -8.32 -0.97 -29.14
C LYS A 166 -7.68 -1.84 -30.20
N ALA A 167 -8.23 -3.04 -30.37
CA ALA A 167 -7.85 -3.94 -31.44
C ALA A 167 -7.77 -3.17 -32.76
N SER A 168 -6.59 -3.17 -33.38
CA SER A 168 -6.47 -2.92 -34.81
C SER A 168 -7.28 -4.02 -35.49
N SER A 169 -8.48 -3.68 -35.95
CA SER A 169 -9.25 -4.52 -36.86
C SER A 169 -8.47 -4.68 -38.16
N THR A 170 -8.05 -5.90 -38.45
CA THR A 170 -7.81 -6.38 -39.82
C THR A 170 -8.91 -7.37 -40.16
#